data_AF-A0A926ZV24-F1
#
_entry.id   AF-A0A926ZV24-F1
#
_cell.length_a   1.000
_cell.length_b   1.000
_cell.length_c   1.000
_cell.angle_alpha   90.00
_cell.angle_beta   90.00
_cell.angle_gamma   90.00
#
_symmetry.space_group_name_H-M   'P 1'
#
loop_
_entity.id
_entity.type
_entity.pdbx_description
1 polymer ?
#
loop_
_entity_poly.entity_id
_entity_poly.type
_entity_poly.pdbx_seq_one_letter_code
_entity_poly.pdbx_strand_id
1 'polypeptide(L)' 'MKLLQEAMLLVSNDAEYTLPNYVKLLELHNQASGDEARQIGQLIETFLVKVPMEVLSQIMKMI' A
#
# COMPACT_ATOMS: atom_id res chain seq x y z
N MET A 1 14.05 -8.02 -2.18
CA MET A 1 13.94 -7.18 -3.40
C MET A 1 12.70 -7.49 -4.27
N LYS A 2 12.16 -8.71 -4.31
CA LYS A 2 10.94 -9.00 -5.10
C LYS A 2 9.69 -8.31 -4.52
N LEU A 3 9.57 -8.22 -3.19
CA LEU A 3 8.40 -7.64 -2.53
C LEU A 3 8.33 -6.12 -2.73
N LEU A 4 9.46 -5.43 -2.68
CA LEU A 4 9.52 -4.00 -2.95
C LEU A 4 9.09 -3.66 -4.39
N GLN A 5 9.55 -4.43 -5.38
CA GLN A 5 9.14 -4.22 -6.77
C GLN A 5 7.65 -4.43 -6.97
N GLU A 6 7.08 -5.46 -6.34
CA GLU A 6 5.63 -5.70 -6.33
C GLU A 6 4.88 -4.53 -5.67
N ALA A 7 5.35 -4.05 -4.51
CA ALA A 7 4.78 -2.90 -3.83
C ALA A 7 4.77 -1.64 -4.71
N MET A 8 5.84 -1.36 -5.46
CA MET A 8 5.91 -0.19 -6.36
C MET A 8 4.87 -0.24 -7.50
N LEU A 9 4.56 -1.44 -8.01
CA LEU A 9 3.53 -1.61 -9.05
C LEU A 9 2.11 -1.34 -8.51
N LEU A 10 1.87 -1.59 -7.23
CA LEU A 10 0.57 -1.36 -6.60
C LEU A 10 0.29 0.14 -6.38
N VAL A 11 1.34 0.95 -6.19
CA VAL A 11 1.21 2.40 -5.95
C VAL A 11 0.98 3.20 -7.24
N SER A 12 1.16 2.60 -8.41
CA SER A 12 1.04 3.27 -9.71
C SER A 12 -0.34 3.19 -10.36
N ASN A 13 -1.31 2.52 -9.74
CA ASN A 13 -2.60 2.20 -10.35
C ASN A 13 -3.74 3.17 -10.02
N ASP A 14 -4.74 3.15 -10.92
CA ASP A 14 -5.99 3.88 -10.90
C ASP A 14 -6.81 3.74 -9.60
N ALA A 15 -7.66 4.73 -9.32
CA ALA A 15 -8.46 4.81 -8.10
C ALA A 15 -9.37 3.57 -7.86
N GLU A 16 -9.73 2.85 -8.92
CA GLU A 16 -10.53 1.62 -8.86
C GLU A 16 -9.85 0.49 -8.07
N TYR A 17 -8.52 0.45 -8.06
CA TYR A 17 -7.76 -0.60 -7.36
C TYR A 17 -7.24 -0.17 -6.00
N THR A 18 -7.71 0.97 -5.48
CA THR A 18 -7.13 1.58 -4.29
C THR A 18 -7.19 0.66 -3.07
N LEU A 19 -8.36 0.08 -2.79
CA LEU A 19 -8.56 -0.76 -1.62
C LEU A 19 -7.84 -2.12 -1.74
N PRO A 20 -7.96 -2.88 -2.85
CA PRO A 20 -7.19 -4.10 -3.05
C PRO A 20 -5.67 -3.88 -2.98
N ASN A 21 -5.17 -2.80 -3.57
CA ASN A 21 -3.74 -2.48 -3.54
C ASN A 21 -3.26 -2.13 -2.14
N TYR A 22 -4.06 -1.41 -1.36
CA TYR A 22 -3.74 -1.12 0.04
C TYR A 22 -3.59 -2.40 0.88
N VAL A 23 -4.56 -3.30 0.78
CA VAL A 23 -4.52 -4.59 1.49
C VAL A 23 -3.27 -5.37 1.09
N LYS A 24 -2.97 -5.42 -0.21
CA LYS A 24 -1.80 -6.12 -0.72
C LYS A 24 -0.49 -5.51 -0.24
N LEU A 25 -0.40 -4.18 -0.18
CA LEU A 25 0.77 -3.48 0.37
C LEU A 25 1.01 -3.83 1.85
N LEU A 26 -0.05 -3.93 2.66
CA LEU A 26 0.06 -4.38 4.06
C LEU A 26 0.54 -5.83 4.18
N GLU A 27 0.05 -6.73 3.32
CA GLU A 27 0.55 -8.11 3.25
C GLU A 27 2.06 -8.14 2.95
N LEU A 28 2.49 -7.40 1.92
CA LEU A 28 3.90 -7.33 1.52
C LEU A 28 4.77 -6.72 2.63
N HIS A 29 4.28 -5.71 3.34
CA HIS A 29 4.97 -5.11 4.48
C HIS A 29 5.20 -6.14 5.59
N ASN A 30 4.18 -6.93 5.94
CA ASN A 30 4.27 -7.95 6.99
C ASN A 30 5.15 -9.15 6.59
N GLN A 31 5.31 -9.40 5.30
CA GLN A 31 6.20 -10.44 4.77
C GLN A 31 7.67 -9.98 4.65
N ALA A 32 7.90 -8.68 4.50
CA ALA A 32 9.22 -8.12 4.37
C ALA A 32 9.94 -8.01 5.72
N SER A 33 11.26 -7.80 5.70
CA SER A 33 12.07 -7.61 6.91
C SER A 33 13.16 -6.57 6.68
N GLY A 34 13.58 -5.90 7.75
CA GLY A 34 14.63 -4.89 7.71
C GLY A 34 14.28 -3.73 6.77
N ASP A 35 15.24 -3.33 5.93
CA ASP A 35 15.09 -2.20 5.02
C ASP A 35 13.97 -2.38 3.97
N GLU A 36 13.67 -3.62 3.56
CA GLU A 36 12.59 -3.87 2.60
C GLU A 36 11.21 -3.57 3.22
N ALA A 37 10.99 -3.95 4.48
CA ALA A 37 9.76 -3.61 5.20
C ALA A 37 9.64 -2.09 5.38
N ARG A 38 10.73 -1.42 5.75
CA ARG A 38 10.75 0.05 5.88
C ARG A 38 10.35 0.75 4.58
N GLN A 39 10.87 0.32 3.44
CA GLN A 39 10.56 0.92 2.14
C GLN A 39 9.10 0.67 1.73
N ILE A 40 8.57 -0.53 1.99
CA ILE A 40 7.15 -0.82 1.72
C ILE A 40 6.24 0.02 2.63
N GLY A 41 6.62 0.25 3.89
CA GLY A 41 5.91 1.16 4.79
C GLY A 41 5.81 2.58 4.24
N GLN A 42 6.90 3.11 3.69
CA GLN A 42 6.91 4.44 3.04
C GLN A 42 6.02 4.49 1.79
N LEU A 43 5.95 3.39 1.04
CA LEU A 43 5.03 3.26 -0.09
C LEU A 43 3.57 3.27 0.36
N ILE A 44 3.23 2.62 1.47
CA ILE A 44 1.88 2.65 2.06
C ILE A 44 1.49 4.09 2.45
N GLU A 45 2.38 4.82 3.12
CA GLU A 45 2.12 6.23 3.48
C GLU A 45 1.90 7.09 2.23
N THR A 46 2.76 6.95 1.21
CA THR A 46 2.65 7.66 -0.06
C THR A 46 1.37 7.33 -0.79
N PHE A 47 0.95 6.06 -0.73
CA PHE A 47 -0.28 5.58 -1.33
C PHE A 47 -1.48 6.28 -0.70
N LEU A 48 -1.61 6.24 0.64
CA LEU A 48 -2.73 6.82 1.38
C LEU A 48 -2.92 8.32 1.15
N VAL A 49 -1.83 9.08 0.94
CA VAL A 49 -1.90 10.53 0.65
C VAL A 49 -2.55 10.83 -0.72
N LYS A 50 -2.47 9.89 -1.67
CA LYS A 50 -3.03 10.04 -3.02
C LYS A 50 -4.46 9.51 -3.12
N VAL A 51 -4.96 8.84 -2.09
CA VAL A 51 -6.29 8.23 -2.06
C VAL A 51 -7.36 9.31 -1.80
N PRO A 52 -8.45 9.37 -2.60
CA PRO A 52 -9.59 10.23 -2.30
C PRO A 52 -10.16 9.95 -0.90
N MET A 53 -10.59 10.99 -0.18
CA MET A 53 -11.05 10.89 1.21
C MET A 53 -12.19 9.87 1.41
N GLU A 54 -13.06 9.70 0.41
CA GLU A 54 -14.15 8.72 0.40
C GLU A 54 -13.65 7.27 0.46
N VAL A 55 -12.52 6.98 -0.20
CA VAL A 55 -11.88 5.67 -0.20
C VAL A 55 -11.00 5.51 1.04
N LEU A 56 -10.34 6.57 1.50
CA LEU A 56 -9.60 6.57 2.76
C LEU A 56 -10.52 6.23 3.95
N SER A 57 -11.74 6.76 3.96
CA SER A 57 -12.77 6.44 4.96
C SER A 57 -13.17 4.96 4.95
N GLN A 58 -13.18 4.31 3.77
CA GLN A 58 -13.43 2.87 3.67
C GLN A 58 -12.26 2.05 4.21
N ILE A 59 -11.03 2.44 3.88
CA ILE A 59 -9.81 1.81 4.41
C ILE A 59 -9.77 1.90 5.95
N MET A 60 -10.02 3.08 6.51
CA MET A 60 -9.99 3.32 7.97
C MET A 60 -11.06 2.53 8.73
N LYS A 61 -12.13 2.08 8.08
CA LYS A 61 -13.16 1.23 8.71
C LYS A 61 -12.80 -0.27 8.72
N MET A 62 -11.79 -0.68 7.95
CA MET A 62 -11.34 -2.07 7.89
C MET A 62 -10.24 -2.41 8.91
N ILE A 63 -9.63 -1.40 9.51
CA ILE A 63 -8.59 -1.51 10.56
C ILE A 63 -9.29 -1.43 11.93
#